data_AF-A0A836W889-F1
#
_entry.id   AF-A0A836W889-F1
#
_cell.length_a   1.000
_cell.length_b   1.000
_cell.length_c   1.000
_cell.angle_alpha   90.00
_cell.angle_beta   90.00
_cell.angle_gamma   90.00
#
_symmetry.space_group_name_H-M   'P 1'
#
loop_
_entity.id
_entity.type
_entity.pdbx_description
1 polymer ?
#
loop_
_entity_poly.entity_id
_entity_poly.type
_entity_poly.pdbx_seq_one_letter_code
_entity_poly.pdbx_strand_id
1 'polypeptide(L)'
;MLKHAYDILRKQKYHIIGSHSAVKKCYWVHKALVEGKFCYKAKFYGIESHRCIQFSPAILWCWNYCLHCWRYRPYDGTPANTRITLPLPSIDDPRFIVEMAIKEH
;
A
#
# COMPACT_ATOMS: atom_id res chain seq x y z
N MET A 1 6.74 16.69 -6.20
CA MET A 1 7.33 15.33 -6.16
C MET A 1 6.43 14.32 -5.44
N LEU A 2 6.09 14.54 -4.16
CA LEU A 2 5.19 13.65 -3.40
C LEU A 2 3.81 13.46 -4.08
N LYS A 3 3.21 14.56 -4.58
CA LYS A 3 1.96 14.52 -5.35
C LYS A 3 2.03 13.56 -6.55
N HIS A 4 3.12 13.61 -7.31
CA HIS A 4 3.31 12.75 -8.48
C HIS A 4 3.42 11.26 -8.09
N ALA A 5 4.14 10.96 -7.00
CA ALA A 5 4.22 9.61 -6.46
C ALA A 5 2.84 9.06 -6.06
N TYR A 6 2.02 9.88 -5.39
CA TYR A 6 0.64 9.51 -5.06
C TYR A 6 -0.25 9.34 -6.29
N ASP A 7 -0.07 10.16 -7.33
CA ASP A 7 -0.82 10.02 -8.58
C ASP A 7 -0.49 8.69 -9.29
N ILE A 8 0.76 8.22 -9.22
CA ILE A 8 1.16 6.88 -9.71
C ILE A 8 0.51 5.76 -8.89
N LEU A 9 0.56 5.86 -7.56
CA LEU A 9 -0.07 4.86 -6.69
C LEU A 9 -1.60 4.79 -6.91
N ARG A 10 -2.27 5.92 -7.09
CA ARG A 10 -3.71 5.97 -7.43
C ARG A 10 -4.02 5.27 -8.75
N LYS A 11 -3.19 5.45 -9.78
CA LYS A 11 -3.34 4.70 -11.05
C LYS A 11 -3.24 3.18 -10.84
N GLN A 12 -2.42 2.74 -9.90
CA GLN A 12 -2.29 1.34 -9.47
C GLN A 12 -3.40 0.88 -8.50
N LYS A 13 -4.45 1.68 -8.28
CA LYS A 13 -5.60 1.40 -7.42
C LYS A 13 -5.29 1.37 -5.92
N TYR A 14 -4.25 2.07 -5.48
CA TYR A 14 -4.10 2.38 -4.06
C TYR A 14 -5.02 3.53 -3.67
N HIS A 15 -5.61 3.42 -2.48
CA HIS A 15 -6.35 4.49 -1.81
C HIS A 15 -5.42 5.07 -0.75
N ILE A 16 -5.07 6.35 -0.92
CA ILE A 16 -4.15 7.04 0.00
C ILE A 16 -4.92 7.49 1.24
N ILE A 17 -4.39 7.18 2.41
CA ILE A 17 -4.95 7.54 3.70
C ILE A 17 -4.02 8.57 4.35
N GLY A 18 -4.58 9.74 4.64
CA GLY A 18 -3.85 10.84 5.25
C GLY A 18 -2.62 11.24 4.44
N SER A 19 -1.50 11.37 5.13
CA SER A 19 -0.26 11.91 4.59
C SER A 19 0.75 10.85 4.15
N HIS A 20 0.67 9.61 4.66
CA HIS A 20 1.71 8.60 4.45
C HIS A 20 1.24 7.14 4.32
N SER A 21 -0.05 6.88 4.48
CA SER A 21 -0.61 5.53 4.56
C SER A 21 -1.40 5.17 3.29
N ALA A 22 -1.63 3.88 3.03
CA ALA A 22 -2.51 3.46 1.94
C ALA A 22 -3.11 2.07 2.15
N VAL A 23 -4.32 1.87 1.64
CA VAL A 23 -4.92 0.55 1.41
C VAL A 23 -4.95 0.22 -0.08
N LYS A 24 -4.99 -1.07 -0.39
CA LYS A 24 -5.32 -1.57 -1.72
C LYS A 24 -6.02 -2.91 -1.58
N LYS A 25 -7.10 -3.10 -2.34
CA LYS A 25 -7.77 -4.41 -2.39
C LYS A 25 -6.80 -5.49 -2.85
N CYS A 26 -6.62 -6.52 -2.02
CA CYS A 26 -5.81 -7.67 -2.39
C CYS A 26 -6.45 -8.40 -3.58
N TYR A 27 -5.62 -8.91 -4.49
CA TYR A 27 -6.08 -9.77 -5.60
C TYR A 27 -6.98 -10.91 -5.12
N TRP A 28 -6.63 -11.53 -3.98
CA TRP A 28 -7.35 -12.67 -3.43
C TRP A 28 -8.67 -12.31 -2.76
N VAL A 29 -8.87 -11.06 -2.34
CA VAL A 29 -10.20 -10.58 -1.91
C VAL A 29 -11.17 -10.67 -3.09
N HIS A 30 -10.76 -10.15 -4.26
CA HIS A 30 -11.58 -10.19 -5.46
C HIS A 30 -11.86 -11.62 -5.94
N LYS A 31 -10.84 -12.49 -5.96
CA LYS A 31 -11.00 -13.90 -6.32
C LYS A 31 -11.91 -14.67 -5.37
N ALA A 32 -11.86 -14.36 -4.07
CA ALA A 32 -12.75 -14.99 -3.09
C ALA A 32 -14.21 -14.56 -3.31
N LEU A 33 -14.44 -13.27 -3.57
CA LEU A 33 -15.80 -12.72 -3.78
C LEU A 33 -16.44 -13.15 -5.11
N VAL A 34 -15.67 -13.22 -6.19
CA VAL A 34 -16.22 -13.44 -7.55
C VAL A 34 -16.12 -14.90 -7.99
N GLU A 35 -15.08 -15.61 -7.59
CA GLU A 35 -14.79 -16.97 -8.07
C GLU A 35 -14.80 -18.03 -6.96
N GLY A 36 -15.04 -17.65 -5.70
CA GLY A 36 -14.97 -18.59 -4.56
C GLY A 36 -13.56 -19.16 -4.32
N LYS A 37 -12.50 -18.50 -4.82
CA LYS A 37 -11.11 -18.94 -4.66
C LYS A 37 -10.39 -18.15 -3.57
N PHE A 38 -9.74 -18.86 -2.65
CA PHE A 38 -9.08 -18.27 -1.49
C PHE A 38 -7.55 -18.33 -1.59
N CYS A 39 -6.87 -17.39 -0.93
CA CYS A 39 -5.41 -17.38 -0.88
C CYS A 39 -4.86 -18.52 0.00
N TYR A 40 -3.55 -18.73 -0.08
CA TYR A 40 -2.85 -19.73 0.73
C TYR A 40 -3.07 -19.55 2.24
N LYS A 41 -3.28 -18.31 2.74
CA LYS A 41 -3.53 -18.05 4.16
C LYS A 41 -4.85 -18.62 4.66
N ALA A 42 -5.85 -18.74 3.79
CA ALA A 42 -7.10 -19.40 4.14
C ALA A 42 -6.86 -20.89 4.39
N LYS A 43 -6.07 -21.54 3.52
CA LYS A 43 -5.72 -22.96 3.66
C LYS A 43 -4.83 -23.23 4.88
N PHE A 44 -3.81 -22.40 5.10
CA PHE A 44 -2.81 -22.67 6.15
C PHE A 44 -3.23 -22.17 7.53
N TYR A 45 -3.99 -21.08 7.60
CA TYR A 45 -4.26 -20.38 8.86
C TYR A 45 -5.74 -20.09 9.12
N GLY A 46 -6.65 -20.55 8.24
CA GLY A 46 -8.08 -20.26 8.36
C GLY A 46 -8.45 -18.78 8.14
N ILE A 47 -7.53 -17.96 7.61
CA ILE A 47 -7.80 -16.54 7.38
C ILE A 47 -8.65 -16.35 6.13
N GLU A 48 -9.85 -15.84 6.32
CA GLU A 48 -10.79 -15.57 5.24
C GLU A 48 -10.29 -14.44 4.33
N SER A 49 -9.93 -14.80 3.10
CA SER A 49 -9.28 -13.87 2.15
C SER A 49 -10.15 -12.66 1.83
N HIS A 50 -11.47 -12.84 1.77
CA HIS A 50 -12.44 -11.77 1.48
C HIS A 50 -12.66 -10.79 2.65
N ARG A 51 -12.10 -11.07 3.83
CA ARG A 51 -12.17 -10.21 5.03
C ARG A 51 -10.83 -9.56 5.37
N CYS A 52 -9.83 -9.70 4.50
CA CYS A 52 -8.49 -9.14 4.71
C CYS A 52 -8.38 -7.71 4.17
N ILE A 53 -8.03 -6.76 5.04
CA ILE A 53 -7.60 -5.42 4.64
C ILE A 53 -6.09 -5.44 4.38
N GLN A 54 -5.66 -5.21 3.14
CA GLN A 54 -4.25 -5.04 2.80
C GLN A 54 -3.88 -3.55 2.86
N PHE A 55 -2.99 -3.23 3.78
CA PHE A 55 -2.66 -1.88 4.23
C PHE A 55 -1.16 -1.69 4.45
N SER A 56 -0.66 -0.46 4.34
CA SER A 56 0.67 -0.06 4.83
C SER A 56 0.64 1.37 5.39
N PRO A 57 1.21 1.62 6.59
CA PRO A 57 1.37 2.96 7.14
C PRO A 57 2.64 3.66 6.61
N ALA A 58 3.35 3.11 5.63
CA ALA A 58 4.57 3.69 5.09
C ALA A 58 4.68 3.38 3.59
N ILE A 59 3.69 3.78 2.81
CA ILE A 59 3.54 3.28 1.43
C ILE A 59 4.71 3.63 0.51
N LEU A 60 5.35 4.79 0.70
CA LEU A 60 6.50 5.24 -0.09
C LEU A 60 7.86 5.07 0.61
N TRP A 61 7.90 4.75 1.90
CA TRP A 61 9.12 4.80 2.71
C TRP A 61 9.58 3.41 3.17
N CYS A 62 10.84 3.10 2.87
CA CYS A 62 11.49 1.88 3.34
C CYS A 62 12.99 1.97 3.10
N TRP A 63 13.74 1.38 4.01
CA TRP A 63 15.19 1.41 4.06
C TRP A 63 15.87 0.60 2.95
N ASN A 64 15.17 -0.36 2.35
CA ASN A 64 15.75 -1.31 1.39
C ASN A 64 15.47 -0.94 -0.09
N TYR A 65 16.42 -1.25 -0.97
CA TYR A 65 16.29 -1.17 -2.43
C TYR A 65 16.33 -2.59 -3.02
N CYS A 66 15.28 -3.38 -2.80
CA CYS A 66 15.27 -4.76 -3.27
C CYS A 66 14.93 -4.83 -4.77
N LEU A 67 15.65 -5.65 -5.53
CA LEU A 67 15.45 -5.86 -6.97
C LEU A 67 14.04 -6.33 -7.32
N HIS A 68 13.40 -7.07 -6.42
CA HIS A 68 12.08 -7.67 -6.63
C HIS A 68 10.92 -6.81 -6.11
N CYS A 69 11.16 -5.60 -5.59
CA CYS A 69 10.10 -4.77 -5.04
C CYS A 69 9.36 -4.00 -6.16
N TRP A 70 8.10 -4.38 -6.42
CA TRP A 70 7.22 -3.80 -7.45
C TRP A 70 6.61 -2.42 -7.08
N ARG A 71 7.21 -1.72 -6.12
CA ARG A 71 6.66 -0.47 -5.58
C ARG A 71 7.25 0.74 -6.30
N TYR A 72 6.46 1.79 -6.42
CA TYR A 72 6.97 3.11 -6.79
C TYR A 72 7.56 3.80 -5.58
N ARG A 73 8.76 4.36 -5.73
CA ARG A 73 9.47 5.08 -4.68
C ARG A 73 9.76 6.47 -5.15
N PRO A 74 9.92 7.43 -4.23
CA PRO A 74 10.09 8.81 -4.66
C PRO A 74 11.34 9.08 -5.52
N TYR A 75 12.33 8.19 -5.49
CA TYR A 75 13.55 8.24 -6.28
C TYR A 75 13.51 7.45 -7.60
N ASP A 76 12.45 6.69 -7.88
CA ASP A 76 12.33 5.92 -9.14
C ASP A 76 12.10 6.84 -10.36
N GLY A 77 11.89 8.14 -10.15
CA GLY A 77 11.78 9.17 -11.20
C GLY A 77 12.90 10.21 -11.22
N THR A 78 13.99 9.98 -10.47
CA THR A 78 15.13 10.91 -10.37
C THR A 78 16.39 10.31 -10.99
N PRO A 79 17.33 11.12 -11.50
CA PRO A 79 18.63 10.62 -11.97
C PRO A 79 19.32 9.75 -10.91
N ALA A 80 20.00 8.69 -11.33
CA ALA A 80 20.54 7.62 -10.46
C ALA A 80 21.53 8.11 -9.38
N ASN A 81 22.05 9.33 -9.52
CA ASN A 81 22.99 10.00 -8.62
C ASN A 81 22.33 10.99 -7.64
N THR A 82 21.00 11.16 -7.68
CA THR A 82 20.29 12.04 -6.77
C THR A 82 19.70 11.25 -5.60
N ARG A 83 20.38 11.22 -4.45
CA ARG A 83 19.78 10.74 -3.19
C ARG A 83 18.79 11.78 -2.66
N ILE A 84 17.55 11.72 -3.17
CA ILE A 84 16.45 12.50 -2.58
C ILE A 84 15.85 11.71 -1.44
N THR A 85 16.19 12.08 -0.21
CA THR A 85 15.42 11.68 0.97
C THR A 85 14.19 12.57 1.02
N LEU A 86 13.02 12.05 0.63
CA LEU A 86 11.76 12.74 0.86
C LEU A 86 11.37 12.49 2.33
N PRO A 87 11.50 13.50 3.22
CA PRO A 87 11.16 13.31 4.62
C PRO A 87 9.68 12.93 4.72
N LEU A 88 9.37 12.10 5.72
CA LEU A 88 7.99 11.85 6.10
C LEU A 88 7.40 13.20 6.56
N PRO A 89 6.31 13.70 5.93
CA PRO A 89 5.82 15.05 6.22
C PRO A 89 5.23 15.16 7.64
N SER A 90 4.47 14.15 8.06
CA SER A 90 3.87 14.03 9.38
C SER A 90 3.59 12.56 9.67
N ILE A 91 3.38 12.22 10.94
CA ILE A 91 2.86 10.92 11.37
C ILE A 91 1.41 11.15 11.76
N ASP A 92 0.49 10.55 11.01
CA ASP A 92 -0.94 10.67 11.29
C ASP A 92 -1.32 9.85 12.52
N ASP A 93 -2.42 10.23 13.19
CA ASP A 93 -2.91 9.51 14.37
C ASP A 93 -3.27 8.05 14.03
N PRO A 94 -2.82 7.06 14.82
CA PRO A 94 -3.11 5.65 14.56
C PRO A 94 -4.59 5.31 14.48
N ARG A 95 -5.47 5.98 15.26
CA ARG A 95 -6.92 5.69 15.20
C ARG A 95 -7.49 6.19 13.89
N PHE A 96 -7.16 7.41 13.50
CA PHE A 96 -7.52 7.95 12.18
C PHE A 96 -7.08 7.01 11.04
N ILE A 97 -5.85 6.50 11.08
CA ILE A 97 -5.34 5.57 10.05
C ILE A 97 -6.20 4.30 9.98
N VAL A 98 -6.53 3.69 11.11
CA VAL A 98 -7.32 2.45 11.17
C VAL A 98 -8.75 2.68 10.68
N GLU A 99 -9.40 3.75 11.15
CA GLU A 99 -10.77 4.10 10.75
C GLU A 99 -10.85 4.34 9.24
N MET A 100 -9.90 5.09 8.69
CA MET A 100 -9.85 5.34 7.26
C MET A 100 -9.48 4.10 6.45
N ALA A 101 -8.65 3.20 6.99
CA ALA A 101 -8.34 1.93 6.33
C ALA A 101 -9.55 1.01 6.22
N ILE A 102 -10.43 1.02 7.23
CA ILE A 102 -11.70 0.28 7.18
C ILE A 102 -12.66 0.93 6.18
N LYS A 103 -12.74 2.27 6.17
CA LYS A 103 -13.65 3.02 5.30
C LYS A 103 -13.30 2.95 3.81
N GLU A 104 -12.00 2.97 3.48
CA GLU A 104 -11.50 3.00 2.10
C GLU A 104 -11.30 1.62 1.46
N HIS A 105 -11.39 0.54 2.25
CA HIS A 105 -11.23 -0.83 1.75
C HIS A 105 -12.48 -1.35 1.06
#